data_AF-A0A7C5X2M5-F1
#
_entry.id   AF-A0A7C5X2M5-F1
#
_cell.length_a   1.000
_cell.length_b   1.000
_cell.length_c   1.000
_cell.angle_alpha   90.00
_cell.angle_beta   90.00
_cell.angle_gamma   90.00
#
_symmetry.space_group_name_H-M   'P 1'
#
loop_
_entity.id
_entity.type
_entity.pdbx_description
1 polymer ?
#
loop_
_entity_poly.entity_id
_entity_poly.type
_entity_poly.pdbx_seq_one_letter_code
_entity_poly.pdbx_strand_id
1 'polypeptide(L)'
;MSSSIELDSRKVLLYTYVATTRYSKEERASLEIGDAIYPYDPQVEVLIPDVKGIVVIKSCLGPRSLEAILRAHVLSAVEYVSYVAACSDVVEQRRESTQSLANAIRGYLEAERMCIGRVRVPRVGTLGKEFTSALLRELRKLLVVGCSGVLSLEVFGRLVCYGPVVYSFRRVK
;
A
#
# COMPACT_ATOMS: atom_id res chain seq x y z
N MET A 1 22.87 -5.27 14.52
CA MET A 1 22.96 -3.87 14.03
C MET A 1 21.87 -3.71 12.99
N SER A 2 20.72 -3.16 13.38
CA SER A 2 19.57 -3.00 12.49
C SER A 2 19.77 -1.71 11.72
N SER A 3 20.17 -1.80 10.45
CA SER A 3 20.24 -0.64 9.56
C SER A 3 18.81 -0.20 9.26
N SER A 4 18.31 0.76 10.03
CA SER A 4 17.08 1.49 9.73
C SER A 4 17.30 2.25 8.43
N ILE A 5 16.66 1.80 7.35
CA ILE A 5 16.64 2.52 6.09
C ILE A 5 15.71 3.72 6.29
N GLU A 6 16.28 4.93 6.30
CA GLU A 6 15.50 6.13 6.06
C GLU A 6 14.81 5.95 4.70
N LEU A 7 13.48 5.89 4.69
CA LEU A 7 12.65 5.86 3.49
C LEU A 7 12.71 7.23 2.79
N ASP A 8 13.91 7.74 2.52
CA ASP A 8 14.11 8.91 1.71
C ASP A 8 14.27 8.47 0.26
N SER A 9 13.15 8.43 -0.45
CA SER A 9 12.99 8.85 -1.85
C SER A 9 11.80 8.13 -2.49
N ARG A 10 10.93 8.92 -3.15
CA ARG A 10 9.79 8.42 -3.96
C ARG A 10 10.18 7.26 -4.89
N LYS A 11 11.44 7.22 -5.33
CA LYS A 11 12.02 6.19 -6.20
C LYS A 11 12.08 4.80 -5.56
N VAL A 12 12.30 4.71 -4.24
CA VAL A 12 12.39 3.42 -3.54
C VAL A 12 11.03 2.76 -3.38
N LEU A 13 9.95 3.57 -3.31
CA LEU A 13 8.59 3.05 -3.11
C LEU A 13 7.85 2.78 -4.41
N LEU A 14 8.15 3.50 -5.49
CA LEU A 14 7.50 3.26 -6.78
C LEU A 14 7.81 1.85 -7.30
N TYR A 15 6.76 1.18 -7.77
CA TYR A 15 6.82 -0.18 -8.31
C TYR A 15 7.29 -1.23 -7.30
N THR A 16 7.06 -0.96 -6.01
CA THR A 16 7.27 -1.93 -4.93
C THR A 16 5.94 -2.34 -4.31
N TYR A 17 5.97 -3.35 -3.44
CA TYR A 17 4.81 -3.71 -2.63
C TYR A 17 5.01 -3.25 -1.19
N VAL A 18 3.90 -2.84 -0.59
CA VAL A 18 3.83 -2.44 0.82
C VAL A 18 2.88 -3.40 1.52
N ALA A 19 3.40 -4.15 2.47
CA ALA A 19 2.61 -4.97 3.37
C ALA A 19 2.28 -4.18 4.64
N THR A 20 0.99 -4.07 4.96
CA THR A 20 0.57 -3.62 6.27
C THR A 20 0.46 -4.81 7.21
N THR A 21 1.11 -4.71 8.35
CA THR A 21 1.21 -5.78 9.34
C THR A 21 0.33 -5.51 10.54
N ARG A 22 0.07 -6.55 11.33
CA ARG A 22 -0.43 -6.38 12.70
C ARG A 22 0.60 -5.61 13.52
N TYR A 23 0.12 -4.90 14.55
CA TYR A 23 0.95 -4.07 15.43
C TYR A 23 2.13 -4.87 16.01
N SER A 24 3.36 -4.35 15.85
CA SER A 24 4.60 -4.97 16.35
C SER A 24 4.87 -6.38 15.81
N LYS A 25 4.48 -6.64 14.55
CA LYS A 25 4.69 -7.93 13.86
C LYS A 25 5.48 -7.79 12.56
N GLU A 26 6.23 -6.70 12.39
CA GLU A 26 6.98 -6.37 11.19
C GLU A 26 8.06 -7.43 10.91
N GLU A 27 8.84 -7.83 11.92
CA GLU A 27 9.86 -8.88 11.78
C GLU A 27 9.26 -10.22 11.35
N ARG A 28 8.17 -10.63 12.00
CA ARG A 28 7.46 -11.87 11.65
C ARG A 28 6.86 -11.81 10.25
N ALA A 29 6.22 -10.70 9.89
CA ALA A 29 5.69 -10.49 8.55
C ALA A 29 6.80 -10.54 7.50
N SER A 30 7.96 -9.96 7.80
CA SER A 30 9.12 -9.99 6.91
C SER A 30 9.56 -11.42 6.60
N LEU A 31 9.64 -12.28 7.61
CA LEU A 31 9.97 -13.69 7.45
C LEU A 31 8.88 -14.44 6.68
N GLU A 32 7.61 -14.31 7.08
CA GLU A 32 6.47 -14.99 6.42
C GLU A 32 6.38 -14.63 4.92
N ILE A 33 6.60 -13.36 4.57
CA ILE A 33 6.59 -12.88 3.19
C ILE A 33 7.82 -13.38 2.44
N GLY A 34 9.01 -13.27 3.04
CA GLY A 34 10.26 -13.70 2.42
C GLY A 34 10.23 -15.19 2.07
N ASP A 35 9.85 -16.03 3.03
CA ASP A 35 9.74 -17.48 2.84
C ASP A 35 8.72 -17.86 1.75
N ALA A 36 7.60 -17.14 1.68
CA ALA A 36 6.57 -17.38 0.68
C ALA A 36 7.04 -17.04 -0.75
N ILE A 37 7.83 -15.97 -0.90
CA ILE A 37 8.22 -15.43 -2.21
C ILE A 37 9.53 -16.04 -2.72
N TYR A 38 10.51 -16.28 -1.84
CA TYR A 38 11.86 -16.69 -2.20
C TYR A 38 11.94 -17.87 -3.19
N PRO A 39 11.10 -18.92 -3.10
CA PRO A 39 11.12 -20.02 -4.07
C PRO A 39 10.81 -19.61 -5.51
N TYR A 40 10.13 -18.48 -5.70
CA TYR A 40 9.70 -17.95 -7.00
C TYR A 40 10.52 -16.73 -7.44
N ASP A 41 11.07 -15.99 -6.49
CA ASP A 41 11.96 -14.85 -6.71
C ASP A 41 13.09 -14.86 -5.67
N PRO A 42 14.23 -15.52 -5.99
CA PRO A 42 15.38 -15.57 -5.09
C PRO A 42 16.04 -14.22 -4.82
N GLN A 43 15.68 -13.18 -5.57
CA GLN A 43 16.18 -11.81 -5.40
C GLN A 43 15.23 -10.94 -4.55
N VAL A 44 14.17 -11.52 -3.99
CA VAL A 44 13.23 -10.78 -3.14
C VAL A 44 13.98 -10.12 -1.97
N GLU A 45 13.75 -8.82 -1.79
CA GLU A 45 14.19 -8.09 -0.61
C GLU A 45 12.96 -7.71 0.21
N VAL A 46 13.01 -8.01 1.50
CA VAL A 46 11.96 -7.65 2.45
C VAL A 46 12.56 -6.72 3.49
N LEU A 47 12.16 -5.45 3.47
CA LEU A 47 12.74 -4.38 4.25
C LEU A 47 11.78 -3.92 5.33
N ILE A 48 12.28 -3.75 6.55
CA ILE A 48 11.54 -3.20 7.68
C ILE A 48 11.97 -1.74 7.84
N PRO A 49 11.17 -0.77 7.35
CA PRO A 49 11.48 0.64 7.53
C PRO A 49 11.27 1.07 8.98
N ASP A 50 11.75 2.27 9.33
CA ASP A 50 11.41 2.95 10.60
C ASP A 50 9.97 3.53 10.58
N VAL A 51 9.03 2.75 10.05
CA VAL A 51 7.60 3.07 10.01
C VAL A 51 6.84 1.86 10.53
N LYS A 52 6.26 2.01 11.72
CA LYS A 52 5.55 0.91 12.39
C LYS A 52 4.37 0.39 11.57
N GLY A 53 4.22 -0.93 11.60
CA GLY A 53 3.18 -1.70 10.94
C GLY A 53 3.41 -1.90 9.44
N ILE A 54 4.62 -1.65 8.92
CA ILE A 54 4.95 -1.76 7.49
C ILE A 54 6.10 -2.71 7.26
N VAL A 55 6.00 -3.44 6.16
CA VAL A 55 7.14 -4.05 5.50
C VAL A 55 7.10 -3.66 4.02
N VAL A 56 8.25 -3.31 3.45
CA VAL A 56 8.41 -3.04 2.01
C VAL A 56 8.96 -4.30 1.35
N ILE A 57 8.35 -4.70 0.24
CA ILE A 57 8.73 -5.89 -0.52
C ILE A 57 9.20 -5.42 -1.90
N LYS A 58 10.46 -5.68 -2.21
CA LYS A 58 10.98 -5.55 -3.57
C LYS A 58 11.05 -6.93 -4.18
N SER A 59 10.37 -7.09 -5.31
CA SER A 59 10.31 -8.36 -6.04
C SER A 59 10.16 -8.06 -7.52
N CYS A 60 10.69 -8.94 -8.37
CA CYS A 60 10.47 -8.90 -9.81
C CYS A 60 9.10 -9.50 -10.23
N LEU A 61 8.38 -10.11 -9.29
CA LEU A 61 7.07 -10.69 -9.54
C LEU A 61 6.03 -9.60 -9.77
N GLY A 62 5.22 -9.79 -10.82
CA GLY A 62 4.06 -8.93 -11.08
C GLY A 62 2.91 -9.16 -10.09
N PRO A 63 1.95 -8.21 -9.97
CA PRO A 63 0.92 -8.25 -8.94
C PRO A 63 0.09 -9.53 -8.92
N ARG A 64 -0.27 -10.08 -10.09
CA ARG A 64 -1.06 -11.32 -10.19
C ARG A 64 -0.31 -12.54 -9.66
N SER A 65 0.98 -12.67 -9.98
CA SER A 65 1.81 -13.78 -9.50
C SER A 65 2.01 -13.69 -7.99
N LEU A 66 2.29 -12.47 -7.50
CA LEU A 66 2.43 -12.23 -6.06
C LEU A 66 1.14 -12.56 -5.31
N GLU A 67 -0.02 -12.13 -5.82
CA GLU A 67 -1.33 -12.47 -5.24
C GLU A 67 -1.51 -13.98 -5.10
N ALA A 68 -1.25 -14.74 -6.18
CA ALA A 68 -1.41 -16.19 -6.17
C ALA A 68 -0.51 -16.87 -5.12
N ILE A 69 0.76 -16.45 -5.05
CA ILE A 69 1.74 -16.95 -4.08
C ILE A 69 1.30 -16.65 -2.65
N LEU A 70 0.97 -15.38 -2.34
CA LEU A 70 0.58 -14.96 -0.99
C LEU A 70 -0.72 -15.62 -0.54
N ARG A 71 -1.65 -15.92 -1.46
CA ARG A 71 -2.90 -16.66 -1.16
C ARG A 71 -2.66 -18.12 -0.81
N ALA A 72 -1.58 -18.73 -1.29
CA ALA A 72 -1.23 -20.11 -0.98
C ALA A 72 -0.60 -20.28 0.42
N HIS A 73 -0.26 -19.17 1.09
CA HIS A 73 0.44 -19.18 2.37
C HIS A 73 -0.40 -18.59 3.50
N VAL A 74 -0.17 -19.07 4.73
CA VAL A 74 -0.79 -18.52 5.93
C VAL A 74 0.09 -17.40 6.48
N LEU A 75 -0.25 -16.16 6.11
CA LEU A 75 0.47 -14.96 6.54
C LEU A 75 -0.20 -14.37 7.79
N SER A 76 0.13 -14.93 8.96
CA SER A 76 -0.53 -14.58 10.22
C SER A 76 -0.23 -13.15 10.72
N ALA A 77 0.92 -12.59 10.31
CA ALA A 77 1.36 -11.26 10.68
C ALA A 77 0.93 -10.17 9.68
N VAL A 78 0.51 -10.56 8.47
CA VAL A 78 0.16 -9.65 7.37
C VAL A 78 -1.35 -9.42 7.32
N GLU A 79 -1.78 -8.17 7.22
CA GLU A 79 -3.20 -7.85 7.01
C GLU A 79 -3.54 -7.76 5.53
N TYR A 80 -2.69 -7.10 4.74
CA TYR A 80 -2.83 -6.94 3.29
C TYR A 80 -1.52 -6.45 2.69
N VAL A 81 -1.39 -6.66 1.38
CA VAL A 81 -0.27 -6.20 0.56
C VAL A 81 -0.84 -5.35 -0.57
N SER A 82 -0.26 -4.18 -0.75
CA SER A 82 -0.63 -3.20 -1.78
C SER A 82 0.52 -3.04 -2.76
N TYR A 83 0.24 -2.89 -4.04
CA TYR A 83 1.25 -2.45 -5.02
C TYR A 83 1.27 -0.92 -5.06
N VAL A 84 2.45 -0.33 -4.97
CA VAL A 84 2.64 1.12 -5.06
C VAL A 84 2.92 1.49 -6.51
N ALA A 85 1.91 2.01 -7.19
CA ALA A 85 2.02 2.38 -8.60
C ALA A 85 2.37 3.86 -8.80
N ALA A 86 1.92 4.72 -7.87
CA ALA A 86 2.16 6.16 -7.92
C ALA A 86 2.31 6.73 -6.51
N CYS A 87 2.98 7.88 -6.40
CA CYS A 87 3.08 8.62 -5.14
C CYS A 87 2.94 10.13 -5.38
N SER A 88 2.23 10.80 -4.49
CA SER A 88 1.96 12.25 -4.52
C SER A 88 2.33 12.87 -3.19
N ASP A 89 2.89 14.08 -3.25
CA ASP A 89 3.33 14.81 -2.05
C ASP A 89 2.26 15.77 -1.58
N VAL A 90 2.03 15.80 -0.27
CA VAL A 90 1.06 16.68 0.39
C VAL A 90 1.85 17.75 1.13
N VAL A 91 2.10 18.85 0.42
CA VAL A 91 2.90 19.98 0.92
C VAL A 91 2.20 20.69 2.09
N GLU A 92 0.88 20.85 2.02
CA GLU A 92 0.04 21.45 3.06
C GLU A 92 -1.23 20.62 3.31
N GLN A 93 -1.78 20.63 4.53
CA GLN A 93 -3.02 19.91 4.86
C GLN A 93 -4.24 20.83 4.76
N ARG A 94 -4.42 21.43 3.58
CA ARG A 94 -5.55 22.31 3.26
C ARG A 94 -6.48 21.66 2.25
N ARG A 95 -7.66 22.25 2.07
CA ARG A 95 -8.69 21.76 1.14
C ARG A 95 -8.17 21.63 -0.30
N GLU A 96 -7.31 22.55 -0.73
CA GLU A 96 -6.70 22.54 -2.06
C GLU A 96 -5.82 21.30 -2.28
N SER A 97 -5.02 20.91 -1.29
CA SER A 97 -4.21 19.70 -1.34
C SER A 97 -5.05 18.43 -1.39
N THR A 98 -6.18 18.40 -0.68
CA THR A 98 -7.13 17.29 -0.79
C THR A 98 -7.66 17.15 -2.21
N GLN A 99 -8.03 18.27 -2.85
CA GLN A 99 -8.52 18.26 -4.22
C GLN A 99 -7.43 17.88 -5.22
N SER A 100 -6.22 18.40 -5.05
CA SER A 100 -5.05 18.10 -5.88
C SER A 100 -4.72 16.61 -5.84
N LEU A 101 -4.63 16.02 -4.64
CA LEU A 101 -4.40 14.59 -4.46
C LEU A 101 -5.53 13.74 -5.05
N ALA A 102 -6.79 14.14 -4.87
CA ALA A 102 -7.93 13.43 -5.46
C ALA A 102 -7.89 13.47 -7.00
N ASN A 103 -7.49 14.59 -7.59
CA ASN A 103 -7.33 14.72 -9.05
C ASN A 103 -6.16 13.88 -9.57
N ALA A 104 -5.04 13.83 -8.86
CA ALA A 104 -3.90 12.97 -9.20
C ALA A 104 -4.28 11.48 -9.16
N ILE A 105 -5.03 11.06 -8.13
CA ILE A 105 -5.57 9.70 -8.03
C ILE A 105 -6.55 9.42 -9.17
N ARG A 106 -7.45 10.35 -9.51
CA ARG A 106 -8.36 10.19 -10.66
C ARG A 106 -7.60 9.97 -11.96
N GLY A 107 -6.61 10.82 -12.26
CA GLY A 107 -5.81 10.70 -13.48
C GLY A 107 -5.08 9.35 -13.57
N TYR A 108 -4.55 8.86 -12.45
CA TYR A 108 -3.97 7.52 -12.38
C TYR A 108 -4.99 6.42 -12.72
N LEU A 109 -6.19 6.45 -12.10
CA LEU A 109 -7.21 5.43 -12.32
C LEU A 109 -7.70 5.40 -13.77
N GLU A 110 -7.84 6.58 -14.39
CA GLU A 110 -8.21 6.71 -15.80
C GLU A 110 -7.12 6.18 -16.73
N ALA A 111 -5.85 6.52 -16.47
CA ALA A 111 -4.71 6.06 -17.26
C ALA A 111 -4.57 4.53 -17.22
N GLU A 112 -4.72 3.94 -16.03
CA GLU A 112 -4.62 2.49 -15.83
C GLU A 112 -5.94 1.74 -16.12
N ARG A 113 -7.00 2.46 -16.51
CA ARG A 113 -8.35 1.91 -16.73
C ARG A 113 -8.84 1.06 -15.55
N MET A 114 -8.52 1.48 -14.34
CA MET A 114 -8.79 0.73 -13.12
C MET A 114 -10.21 0.98 -12.60
N CYS A 115 -10.97 -0.10 -12.44
CA CYS A 115 -12.22 -0.05 -11.71
C CYS A 115 -12.03 -0.35 -10.22
N ILE A 116 -12.51 0.53 -9.35
CA ILE A 116 -12.41 0.39 -7.90
C ILE A 116 -13.76 0.59 -7.23
N GLY A 117 -14.13 -0.36 -6.36
CA GLY A 117 -15.34 -0.30 -5.54
C GLY A 117 -15.09 0.21 -4.13
N ARG A 118 -13.82 0.27 -3.69
CA ARG A 118 -13.45 0.73 -2.35
C ARG A 118 -12.08 1.39 -2.32
N VAL A 119 -11.92 2.40 -1.46
CA VAL A 119 -10.63 2.94 -1.04
C VAL A 119 -10.33 2.50 0.38
N ARG A 120 -9.10 2.10 0.64
CA ARG A 120 -8.57 1.80 1.96
C ARG A 120 -7.48 2.81 2.30
N VAL A 121 -7.52 3.33 3.53
CA VAL A 121 -6.42 4.10 4.11
C VAL A 121 -5.96 3.34 5.35
N PRO A 122 -4.96 2.46 5.20
CA PRO A 122 -4.35 1.67 6.26
C PRO A 122 -4.06 2.44 7.54
N ARG A 123 -3.44 3.60 7.34
CA ARG A 123 -2.98 4.50 8.36
C ARG A 123 -3.15 5.92 7.87
N VAL A 124 -3.62 6.78 8.76
CA VAL A 124 -3.70 8.22 8.50
C VAL A 124 -2.33 8.89 8.56
N GLY A 125 -1.38 8.31 9.30
CA GLY A 125 -0.04 8.86 9.50
C GLY A 125 -0.09 10.33 9.95
N THR A 126 0.81 11.13 9.41
CA THR A 126 0.90 12.58 9.67
C THR A 126 -0.21 13.39 9.02
N LEU A 127 -0.98 12.84 8.08
CA LEU A 127 -2.11 13.56 7.44
C LEU A 127 -3.27 13.80 8.40
N GLY A 128 -3.38 12.99 9.46
CA GLY A 128 -4.47 13.10 10.42
C GLY A 128 -5.84 12.66 9.87
N LYS A 129 -6.79 12.53 10.79
CA LYS A 129 -8.13 11.98 10.50
C LYS A 129 -8.99 12.93 9.66
N GLU A 130 -8.87 14.24 9.89
CA GLU A 130 -9.69 15.24 9.22
C GLU A 130 -9.37 15.32 7.72
N PHE A 131 -8.09 15.46 7.37
CA PHE A 131 -7.62 15.45 5.99
C PHE A 131 -8.01 14.15 5.29
N THR A 132 -7.74 13.01 5.93
CA THR A 132 -8.08 11.69 5.37
C THR A 132 -9.59 11.56 5.12
N SER A 133 -10.43 12.06 6.02
CA SER A 133 -11.89 12.03 5.87
C SER A 133 -12.38 12.97 4.77
N ALA A 134 -11.71 14.11 4.57
CA ALA A 134 -11.98 14.99 3.43
C ALA A 134 -11.58 14.31 2.10
N LEU A 135 -10.40 13.70 2.04
CA LEU A 135 -9.91 12.98 0.87
C LEU A 135 -10.84 11.82 0.50
N LEU A 136 -11.25 11.01 1.47
CA LEU A 136 -12.18 9.90 1.24
C LEU A 136 -13.54 10.38 0.73
N ARG A 137 -14.02 11.57 1.13
CA ARG A 137 -15.26 12.14 0.58
C ARG A 137 -15.12 12.49 -0.90
N GLU A 138 -13.97 13.02 -1.31
CA GLU A 138 -13.69 13.29 -2.73
C GLU A 138 -13.55 12.00 -3.54
N LEU A 139 -12.82 11.01 -3.01
CA LEU A 139 -12.59 9.74 -3.70
C LEU A 139 -13.84 8.85 -3.80
N ARG A 140 -14.83 9.02 -2.91
CA ARG A 140 -16.12 8.31 -3.02
C ARG A 140 -16.82 8.53 -4.35
N LYS A 141 -16.62 9.69 -4.97
CA LYS A 141 -17.20 10.04 -6.27
C LYS A 141 -16.59 9.22 -7.43
N LEU A 142 -15.45 8.57 -7.19
CA LEU A 142 -14.73 7.75 -8.17
C LEU A 142 -15.05 6.25 -8.03
N LEU A 143 -15.84 5.86 -7.02
CA LEU A 143 -16.15 4.47 -6.74
C LEU A 143 -17.24 3.95 -7.68
N VAL A 144 -17.01 2.77 -8.25
CA VAL A 144 -17.96 2.11 -9.14
C VAL A 144 -18.62 0.94 -8.43
N VAL A 145 -19.95 0.97 -8.35
CA VAL A 145 -20.75 -0.11 -7.76
C VAL A 145 -20.54 -1.41 -8.56
N GLY A 146 -20.33 -2.52 -7.86
CA GLY A 146 -20.08 -3.84 -8.47
C GLY A 146 -18.62 -4.14 -8.77
N CYS A 147 -17.72 -3.15 -8.70
CA CYS A 147 -16.29 -3.41 -8.86
C CYS A 147 -15.65 -3.97 -7.58
N SER A 148 -14.86 -5.03 -7.72
CA SER A 148 -14.16 -5.69 -6.62
C SER A 148 -12.81 -5.05 -6.27
N GLY A 149 -12.29 -4.18 -7.14
CA GLY A 149 -11.01 -3.52 -6.96
C GLY A 149 -10.97 -2.66 -5.69
N VAL A 150 -9.84 -2.74 -4.98
CA VAL A 150 -9.57 -1.93 -3.78
C VAL A 150 -8.32 -1.09 -4.03
N LEU A 151 -8.45 0.22 -3.92
CA LEU A 151 -7.31 1.16 -3.92
C LEU A 151 -6.77 1.28 -2.49
N SER A 152 -5.47 1.09 -2.29
CA SER A 152 -4.80 1.43 -1.03
C SER A 152 -4.15 2.80 -1.14
N LEU A 153 -4.22 3.61 -0.07
CA LEU A 153 -3.46 4.84 0.12
C LEU A 153 -2.52 4.67 1.32
N GLU A 154 -1.24 4.42 1.05
CA GLU A 154 -0.19 4.29 2.05
C GLU A 154 0.43 5.67 2.34
N VAL A 155 0.41 6.08 3.60
CA VAL A 155 0.90 7.40 4.03
C VAL A 155 2.27 7.27 4.68
N PHE A 156 3.27 7.93 4.08
CA PHE A 156 4.66 7.99 4.54
C PHE A 156 5.05 9.45 4.76
N GLY A 157 4.79 9.97 5.96
CA GLY A 157 4.96 11.40 6.23
C GLY A 157 4.05 12.25 5.31
N ARG A 158 4.64 13.16 4.54
CA ARG A 158 3.93 13.98 3.55
C ARG A 158 3.64 13.24 2.24
N LEU A 159 4.27 12.10 2.01
CA LEU A 159 4.10 11.32 0.79
C LEU A 159 2.89 10.37 0.91
N VAL A 160 2.01 10.40 -0.08
CA VAL A 160 0.89 9.46 -0.22
C VAL A 160 1.14 8.60 -1.45
N CYS A 161 1.43 7.34 -1.21
CA CYS A 161 1.62 6.33 -2.23
C CYS A 161 0.34 5.51 -2.41
N TYR A 162 -0.02 5.20 -3.64
CA TYR A 162 -1.28 4.55 -3.96
C TYR A 162 -1.19 3.56 -5.11
N GLY A 163 -2.09 2.59 -5.08
CA GLY A 163 -2.22 1.53 -6.07
C GLY A 163 -3.12 0.39 -5.57
N PRO A 164 -3.27 -0.70 -6.33
CA PRO A 164 -4.19 -1.77 -6.01
C PRO A 164 -3.76 -2.57 -4.78
N VAL A 165 -4.71 -2.99 -3.97
CA VAL A 165 -4.51 -4.09 -3.00
C VAL A 165 -4.36 -5.38 -3.79
N VAL A 166 -3.24 -6.06 -3.59
CA VAL A 166 -2.85 -7.32 -4.26
C VAL A 166 -3.25 -8.52 -3.42
N TYR A 167 -3.14 -8.39 -2.10
CA TYR A 167 -3.51 -9.43 -1.15
C TYR A 167 -4.25 -8.82 0.01
N SER A 168 -5.30 -9.46 0.50
CA SER A 168 -5.93 -9.11 1.77
C SER A 168 -6.25 -10.38 2.53
N PHE A 169 -5.78 -10.45 3.77
CA PHE A 169 -6.11 -11.54 4.66
C PHE A 169 -7.61 -11.50 4.93
N ARG A 170 -8.33 -12.56 4.54
CA ARG A 170 -9.70 -12.79 4.99
C ARG A 170 -9.61 -13.61 6.27
N ARG A 171 -10.05 -13.05 7.39
CA ARG A 171 -10.35 -13.87 8.56
C ARG A 171 -11.44 -14.85 8.14
N VAL A 172 -11.12 -16.15 8.14
CA VAL A 172 -12.14 -17.18 8.25
C VAL A 172 -12.82 -16.88 9.59
N LYS A 173 -14.08 -16.44 9.54
CA LYS A 173 -14.89 -16.24 10.73
C LYS A 173 -15.32 -17.57 11.29
#